data_AF-A0A9X2B667-F1
#
_entry.id   AF-A0A9X2B667-F1
#
_cell.length_a   1.000
_cell.length_b   1.000
_cell.length_c   1.000
_cell.angle_alpha   90.00
_cell.angle_beta   90.00
_cell.angle_gamma   90.00
#
_symmetry.space_group_name_H-M   'P 1'
#
loop_
_entity.id
_entity.type
_entity.pdbx_description
1 polymer ?
#
loop_
_entity_poly.entity_id
_entity_poly.type
_entity_poly.pdbx_seq_one_letter_code
_entity_poly.pdbx_strand_id
1 'polypeptide(L)' 'MSEVDFYGVYVPVLLIQVALAYILYLISSRWVDRLEQRGWILYPNIFYLCWYVVCLFVVHAIYQFFLH' A
#
# COMPACT_ATOMS: atom_id res chain seq x y z
N MET A 1 -26.91 -19.37 4.62
CA MET A 1 -26.45 -18.65 3.42
C MET A 1 -26.30 -17.21 3.83
N SER A 2 -25.22 -16.91 4.54
CA SER A 2 -24.99 -15.56 5.05
C SER A 2 -24.67 -14.67 3.86
N GLU A 3 -25.56 -13.71 3.59
CA GLU A 3 -25.24 -12.50 2.84
C GLU A 3 -23.89 -11.99 3.33
N VAL A 4 -22.85 -12.23 2.54
CA VAL A 4 -21.55 -11.64 2.81
C VAL A 4 -21.78 -10.16 2.55
N ASP A 5 -21.91 -9.40 3.65
CA ASP A 5 -22.22 -7.98 3.66
C ASP A 5 -21.09 -7.20 2.98
N PHE A 6 -21.09 -7.22 1.65
CA PHE A 6 -20.02 -6.72 0.78
C PHE A 6 -19.77 -5.24 1.04
N TYR A 7 -20.83 -4.50 1.36
CA TYR A 7 -20.76 -3.09 1.71
C TYR A 7 -20.41 -2.86 3.19
N GLY A 8 -20.96 -3.66 4.11
CA GLY A 8 -20.76 -3.46 5.54
C GLY A 8 -19.35 -3.79 6.05
N VAL A 9 -18.68 -4.78 5.43
CA VAL A 9 -17.40 -5.30 5.94
C VAL A 9 -16.26 -5.12 4.94
N TYR A 10 -16.49 -5.36 3.65
CA TYR A 10 -15.39 -5.38 2.68
C TYR A 10 -14.88 -3.97 2.32
N VAL A 11 -15.81 -3.04 2.08
CA VAL A 11 -15.48 -1.62 1.80
C VAL A 11 -14.65 -0.98 2.92
N PRO A 12 -15.04 -1.05 4.21
CA PRO A 12 -14.23 -0.47 5.27
C PRO A 12 -12.87 -1.17 5.44
N VAL A 13 -12.79 -2.48 5.24
CA VAL A 13 -11.50 -3.21 5.26
C VAL A 13 -10.56 -2.71 4.15
N LEU A 14 -11.06 -2.55 2.92
CA LEU A 14 -10.27 -1.99 1.81
C LEU A 14 -9.82 -0.56 2.10
N LEU A 15 -10.68 0.28 2.68
CA LEU A 15 -10.33 1.65 3.08
C LEU A 15 -9.21 1.67 4.13
N ILE A 16 -9.29 0.80 5.14
CA ILE A 16 -8.25 0.66 6.17
C ILE A 16 -6.93 0.18 5.55
N GLN A 17 -6.98 -0.78 4.62
CA GLN A 17 -5.79 -1.26 3.91
C GLN A 17 -5.13 -0.14 3.10
N VAL A 18 -5.91 0.67 2.37
CA VAL A 18 -5.41 1.81 1.60
C VAL A 18 -4.82 2.88 2.53
N ALA A 19 -5.48 3.18 3.65
CA ALA A 19 -4.98 4.13 4.64
C ALA A 19 -3.65 3.66 5.26
N LEU A 20 -3.54 2.38 5.63
CA LEU A 20 -2.30 1.80 6.14
C LEU A 20 -1.18 1.80 5.10
N ALA A 21 -1.50 1.45 3.85
CA ALA A 21 -0.54 1.48 2.75
C ALA A 21 -0.04 2.91 2.48
N TYR A 22 -0.91 3.92 2.61
CA TYR A 22 -0.53 5.32 2.49
C TYR A 22 0.42 5.77 3.61
N ILE A 23 0.19 5.35 4.86
CA ILE A 23 1.10 5.65 5.98
C ILE A 23 2.47 5.02 5.74
N LEU A 24 2.51 3.75 5.32
CA LEU A 24 3.76 3.06 4.95
C LEU A 24 4.46 3.75 3.79
N TYR A 25 3.70 4.14 2.76
CA TYR A 25 4.20 4.89 1.63
C TYR A 25 4.84 6.20 2.08
N LEU A 26 4.20 6.97 2.98
CA LEU A 26 4.71 8.24 3.50
C LEU A 26 6.03 8.08 4.27
N ILE A 27 6.19 6.99 5.02
CA ILE A 27 7.45 6.68 5.71
C ILE A 27 8.51 6.28 4.68
N SER A 28 8.13 5.44 3.72
CA SER A 28 9.04 4.92 2.70
C SER A 28 9.44 5.98 1.66
N SER A 29 8.59 6.98 1.38
CA SER A 29 8.87 8.03 0.41
C SER A 29 10.10 8.82 0.82
N ARG A 30 10.32 9.00 2.12
CA ARG A 30 11.53 9.62 2.69
C ARG A 30 12.81 8.82 2.40
N TRP A 31 12.70 7.50 2.27
CA TRP A 31 13.80 6.61 1.85
C TRP A 31 13.97 6.63 0.33
N VAL A 32 12.86 6.69 -0.41
CA VAL A 32 12.86 6.81 -1.87
C VAL A 32 13.46 8.15 -2.32
N ASP A 33 13.15 9.26 -1.64
CA ASP A 33 13.73 10.59 -1.86
C ASP A 33 15.26 10.54 -1.74
N ARG A 34 15.79 9.79 -0.75
CA ARG A 34 17.23 9.59 -0.57
C ARG A 34 17.86 8.81 -1.72
N LEU A 35 17.13 7.86 -2.28
CA LEU A 35 17.56 7.05 -3.43
C LEU A 35 17.49 7.84 -4.74
N GLU A 36 16.48 8.71 -4.87
CA GLU A 36 16.30 9.64 -5.99
C GLU A 36 17.46 10.64 -6.05
N GLN A 37 17.83 11.25 -4.92
CA GLN A 37 18.97 12.17 -4.81
C GLN A 37 20.30 11.54 -5.26
N ARG A 38 20.40 10.20 -5.23
CA ARG A 38 21.57 9.45 -5.71
C ARG A 38 21.61 9.29 -7.23
N GLY A 39 20.63 9.85 -7.95
CA GLY A 39 20.53 9.81 -9.41
C GLY A 39 20.12 8.45 -9.97
N TRP A 40 19.60 7.55 -9.12
CA TRP A 40 19.29 6.17 -9.51
C TRP A 40 17.94 6.01 -10.22
N ILE A 41 17.07 7.02 -10.15
CA ILE A 41 15.69 6.94 -10.63
C ILE A 41 15.51 7.90 -11.81
N LEU A 42 15.39 7.33 -13.03
CA LEU A 42 15.24 8.08 -14.27
C LEU A 42 13.85 8.74 -14.41
N TYR A 43 12.82 8.11 -13.83
CA TYR A 43 11.43 8.60 -13.82
C TYR A 43 10.83 8.48 -12.41
N PRO A 44 10.96 9.52 -11.57
CA PRO A 44 10.52 9.46 -10.17
C PRO A 44 9.02 9.16 -10.04
N ASN A 45 8.19 9.76 -10.89
CA ASN A 45 6.73 9.62 -10.80
C ASN A 45 6.25 8.17 -10.99
N ILE A 46 6.86 7.42 -11.92
CA ILE A 46 6.53 5.99 -12.17
C ILE A 46 7.05 5.14 -11.01
N PHE A 47 8.23 5.46 -10.48
CA PHE A 47 8.81 4.73 -9.36
C PHE A 47 7.94 4.86 -8.10
N TYR A 48 7.48 6.07 -7.77
CA TYR A 48 6.55 6.31 -6.67
C TYR A 48 5.24 5.53 -6.81
N LEU A 49 4.70 5.46 -8.04
CA LEU A 49 3.48 4.72 -8.32
C LEU A 49 3.67 3.20 -8.13
N CYS A 50 4.76 2.65 -8.67
CA CYS A 50 5.12 1.24 -8.45
C CYS A 50 5.36 0.95 -6.97
N TRP A 51 6.04 1.85 -6.26
CA TRP A 51 6.32 1.70 -4.84
C TRP A 51 5.04 1.68 -4.00
N TYR A 52 4.08 2.53 -4.35
CA TYR A 52 2.76 2.53 -3.72
C TYR A 52 2.01 1.21 -3.95
N VAL A 53 2.05 0.65 -5.17
CA VAL A 53 1.45 -0.66 -5.48
C VAL A 53 2.12 -1.78 -4.66
N VAL A 54 3.44 -1.75 -4.50
CA VAL A 54 4.16 -2.70 -3.64
C VAL A 54 3.72 -2.56 -2.18
N CYS A 55 3.60 -1.34 -1.65
CA CYS A 55 3.09 -1.11 -0.30
C CYS A 55 1.67 -1.66 -0.11
N LEU A 56 0.78 -1.44 -1.09
CA LEU A 56 -0.57 -2.02 -1.08
C LEU A 56 -0.53 -3.56 -1.05
N PHE A 57 0.32 -4.17 -1.87
CA PHE A 57 0.45 -5.63 -1.92
C PHE A 57 0.98 -6.20 -0.59
N VAL A 58 1.94 -5.53 0.03
CA VAL A 58 2.48 -5.91 1.35
C VAL A 58 1.40 -5.81 2.43
N VAL A 59 0.64 -4.72 2.48
CA VAL A 59 -0.46 -4.56 3.46
C VAL A 59 -1.53 -5.63 3.25
N HIS A 60 -1.89 -5.92 2.00
CA HIS A 60 -2.85 -6.96 1.68
C HIS A 60 -2.34 -8.36 2.09
N ALA A 61 -1.07 -8.66 1.83
CA ALA A 61 -0.44 -9.92 2.24
C ALA A 61 -0.38 -10.08 3.77
N ILE A 62 -0.05 -9.00 4.50
CA ILE A 62 -0.07 -9.00 5.98
C ILE A 62 -1.49 -9.25 6.49
N TYR A 63 -2.50 -8.62 5.88
CA TYR A 63 -3.90 -8.85 6.25
C TYR A 63 -4.32 -10.30 6.01
N GLN A 64 -3.97 -10.88 4.85
CA GLN A 64 -4.25 -12.29 4.58
C GLN A 64 -3.52 -13.24 5.55
N PHE A 65 -2.27 -12.93 5.90
CA PHE A 65 -1.51 -13.71 6.88
C PHE A 65 -2.13 -13.65 8.28
N PHE A 66 -2.62 -12.48 8.72
CA PHE A 66 -3.27 -12.33 10.02
C PHE A 66 -4.64 -13.01 10.11
N LEU A 67 -5.30 -13.20 8.96
CA LEU A 67 -6.60 -13.87 8.88
C LEU A 67 -6.49 -15.41 8.83
N HIS A 68 -5.28 -15.97 8.73
CA HIS A 68 -5.00 -17.41 8.71
C HIS A 68 -4.54 -17.90 10.09
#